data_AF-A0A4P7QWT2-F1
#
_entry.id   AF-A0A4P7QWT2-F1
#
_cell.length_a   1.000
_cell.length_b   1.000
_cell.length_c   1.000
_cell.angle_alpha   90.00
_cell.angle_beta   90.00
_cell.angle_gamma   90.00
#
_symmetry.space_group_name_H-M   'P 1'
#
loop_
_entity.id
_entity.type
_entity.pdbx_description
1 polymer ?
#
loop_
_entity_poly.entity_id
_entity_poly.type
_entity_poly.pdbx_seq_one_letter_code
_entity_poly.pdbx_strand_id
1 'polypeptide(L)'
;MDADDSTKRKFIDVKWSNPLHALGQEVLAREIVTSVGGYINLALKSAKSSNKVLAADIIASSARSKQIVDFGGLHVEDAAISQLDLEGAIISNVILTSCTIEELVLPADVPIGLAINDSLITKVSGVSSTAGLPSWLSDNSVEEFDSVRTMSRIRDAGLGSSHEVLVVVLKKTFFQPGTGRKEEALLRGFEAGRHNKVARRVISALVAEDFLGTFKGKEGIVYTPNRAMTSRAKRMLDELKASQDPMWISVGTL
;
A
#
# COMPACT_ATOMS: atom_id res chain seq x y z
N MET A 1 -8.02 -17.26 -33.94
CA MET A 1 -7.25 -16.44 -34.88
C MET A 1 -5.84 -16.41 -34.34
N ASP A 2 -5.05 -17.42 -34.70
CA ASP A 2 -3.72 -17.63 -34.14
C ASP A 2 -2.74 -16.64 -34.78
N ALA A 3 -2.28 -15.68 -33.99
CA ALA A 3 -1.14 -14.86 -34.38
C ALA A 3 0.07 -15.80 -34.56
N ASP A 4 0.60 -15.82 -35.79
CA ASP A 4 1.75 -16.60 -36.24
C ASP A 4 2.91 -16.52 -35.23
N ASP A 5 3.45 -17.67 -34.83
CA ASP A 5 4.48 -17.83 -33.81
C ASP A 5 5.77 -17.06 -34.17
N SER A 6 5.96 -16.78 -35.47
CA SER A 6 7.02 -15.92 -36.02
C SER A 6 6.90 -14.46 -35.55
N THR A 7 5.68 -13.97 -35.35
CA THR A 7 5.38 -12.59 -34.97
C THR A 7 5.55 -12.40 -33.46
N LYS A 8 5.22 -13.43 -32.67
CA LYS A 8 5.44 -13.43 -31.20
C LYS A 8 6.93 -13.38 -30.83
N ARG A 9 7.80 -14.07 -31.59
CA ARG A 9 9.26 -13.99 -31.39
C ARG A 9 9.81 -12.58 -31.61
N LYS A 10 9.29 -11.83 -32.59
CA LYS A 10 9.75 -10.46 -32.88
C LYS A 10 9.61 -9.51 -31.70
N PHE A 11 8.62 -9.66 -30.83
CA PHE A 11 8.38 -8.70 -29.74
C PHE A 11 9.19 -9.00 -28.48
N ILE A 12 9.53 -10.27 -28.26
CA ILE A 12 10.34 -10.72 -27.12
C ILE A 12 11.80 -10.26 -27.28
N ASP A 13 12.29 -10.17 -28.52
CA ASP A 13 13.69 -9.86 -28.86
C ASP A 13 13.96 -8.37 -29.12
N VAL A 14 12.97 -7.49 -28.93
CA VAL A 14 13.14 -6.03 -29.05
C VAL A 14 13.20 -5.41 -27.65
N LYS A 15 14.24 -4.62 -27.38
CA LYS A 15 14.33 -3.87 -26.10
C LYS A 15 13.27 -2.78 -26.08
N TRP A 16 12.18 -3.01 -25.36
CA TRP A 16 11.17 -1.99 -25.11
C TRP A 16 11.57 -1.16 -23.92
N SER A 17 11.34 0.15 -24.01
CA SER A 17 11.59 1.10 -22.92
C SER A 17 10.31 1.62 -22.27
N ASN A 18 9.15 1.44 -22.93
CA ASN A 18 7.90 2.08 -22.54
C ASN A 18 6.95 1.02 -21.95
N PRO A 19 6.74 1.01 -20.62
CA PRO A 19 5.77 0.13 -19.99
C PRO A 19 4.33 0.50 -20.35
N LEU A 20 3.42 -0.46 -20.19
CA LEU A 20 1.99 -0.19 -20.24
C LEU A 20 1.59 0.66 -19.04
N HIS A 21 1.04 1.85 -19.29
CA HIS A 21 0.36 2.65 -18.27
C HIS A 21 -0.99 2.04 -17.86
N ALA A 22 -1.63 2.60 -16.84
CA ALA A 22 -2.84 2.06 -16.20
C ALA A 22 -3.91 1.51 -17.16
N LEU A 23 -4.30 2.27 -18.20
CA LEU A 23 -5.28 1.81 -19.19
C LEU A 23 -4.80 0.57 -19.97
N GLY A 24 -3.53 0.55 -20.38
CA GLY A 24 -2.95 -0.60 -21.08
C GLY A 24 -2.91 -1.84 -20.18
N GLN A 25 -2.56 -1.64 -18.91
CA GLN A 25 -2.56 -2.70 -17.91
C GLN A 25 -3.98 -3.24 -17.65
N GLU A 26 -5.00 -2.38 -17.62
CA GLU A 26 -6.40 -2.81 -17.49
C GLU A 26 -6.87 -3.65 -18.68
N VAL A 27 -6.50 -3.27 -19.90
CA VAL A 27 -6.82 -4.05 -21.10
C VAL A 27 -6.13 -5.41 -21.03
N LEU A 28 -4.84 -5.44 -20.71
CA LEU A 28 -4.08 -6.69 -20.59
C LEU A 28 -4.59 -7.56 -19.44
N ALA A 29 -5.00 -6.97 -18.31
CA ALA A 29 -5.57 -7.69 -17.18
C ALA A 29 -6.81 -8.50 -17.57
N ARG A 30 -7.69 -7.94 -18.43
CA ARG A 30 -8.88 -8.64 -18.93
C ARG A 30 -8.53 -9.85 -19.79
N GLU A 31 -7.48 -9.73 -20.61
CA GLU A 31 -6.99 -10.83 -21.43
C GLU A 31 -6.31 -11.92 -20.58
N ILE A 32 -5.56 -11.54 -19.55
CA ILE A 32 -4.88 -12.48 -18.64
C ILE A 32 -5.88 -13.42 -17.97
N VAL A 33 -7.05 -12.92 -17.57
CA VAL A 33 -8.12 -13.73 -16.97
C VAL A 33 -8.52 -14.91 -17.87
N THR A 34 -8.43 -14.75 -19.19
CA THR A 34 -8.79 -15.82 -20.13
C THR A 34 -7.73 -16.91 -20.28
N SER A 35 -6.45 -16.61 -19.99
CA SER A 35 -5.33 -17.53 -20.23
C SER A 35 -4.11 -17.24 -19.34
N VAL A 36 -4.29 -17.33 -18.01
CA VAL A 36 -3.24 -17.03 -17.01
C VAL A 36 -1.94 -17.77 -17.29
N GLY A 37 -2.01 -19.09 -17.54
CA GLY A 37 -0.82 -19.91 -17.82
C GLY A 37 -0.08 -19.52 -19.10
N GLY A 38 -0.79 -19.03 -20.12
CA GLY A 38 -0.17 -18.54 -21.35
C GLY A 38 0.66 -17.27 -21.10
N TYR A 39 0.12 -16.35 -20.32
CA TYR A 39 0.81 -15.10 -19.95
C TYR A 39 1.95 -15.32 -18.96
N ILE A 40 1.83 -16.25 -18.01
CA ILE A 40 2.97 -16.63 -17.14
C ILE A 40 4.13 -17.19 -17.99
N ASN A 41 3.83 -18.09 -18.94
CA ASN A 41 4.87 -18.61 -19.85
C ASN A 41 5.50 -17.51 -20.72
N LEU A 42 4.71 -16.52 -21.14
CA LEU A 42 5.20 -15.37 -21.88
C LEU A 42 6.09 -14.48 -21.00
N ALA A 43 5.71 -14.23 -19.75
CA ALA A 43 6.52 -13.49 -18.79
C ALA A 43 7.84 -14.19 -18.51
N LEU A 44 7.84 -15.51 -18.29
CA LEU A 44 9.05 -16.32 -18.09
C LEU A 44 10.02 -16.25 -19.28
N LYS A 45 9.50 -16.24 -20.51
CA LYS A 45 10.32 -16.08 -21.72
C LYS A 45 10.88 -14.66 -21.83
N SER A 46 10.03 -13.66 -21.59
CA SER A 46 10.40 -12.24 -21.72
C SER A 46 11.40 -11.81 -20.65
N ALA A 47 11.29 -12.36 -19.43
CA ALA A 47 12.26 -12.16 -18.36
C ALA A 47 13.65 -12.71 -18.69
N LYS A 48 13.79 -13.59 -19.70
CA LYS A 48 15.08 -14.11 -20.19
C LYS A 48 15.52 -13.44 -21.49
N SER A 49 14.69 -12.60 -22.10
CA SER A 49 15.00 -11.91 -23.36
C SER A 49 15.39 -10.46 -23.15
N SER A 50 15.52 -9.68 -24.22
CA SER A 50 15.77 -8.23 -24.14
C SER A 50 14.54 -7.42 -23.72
N ASN A 51 13.32 -7.96 -23.86
CA ASN A 51 12.09 -7.26 -23.53
C ASN A 51 11.63 -7.59 -22.10
N LYS A 52 12.38 -7.10 -21.11
CA LYS A 52 12.03 -7.27 -19.69
C LYS A 52 10.75 -6.53 -19.31
N VAL A 53 10.47 -5.41 -20.00
CA VAL A 53 9.26 -4.60 -19.82
C VAL A 53 8.00 -5.44 -20.05
N LEU A 54 7.98 -6.32 -21.06
CA LEU A 54 6.84 -7.20 -21.28
C LEU A 54 6.57 -8.14 -20.10
N ALA A 55 7.62 -8.69 -19.47
CA ALA A 55 7.44 -9.52 -18.27
C ALA A 55 6.86 -8.69 -17.12
N ALA A 56 7.35 -7.46 -16.96
CA ALA A 56 6.93 -6.54 -15.92
C ALA A 56 5.48 -6.05 -16.12
N ASP A 57 5.09 -5.77 -17.36
CA ASP A 57 3.72 -5.41 -17.74
C ASP A 57 2.73 -6.55 -17.47
N ILE A 58 3.13 -7.80 -17.71
CA ILE A 58 2.31 -8.97 -17.38
C ILE A 58 2.13 -9.08 -15.86
N ILE A 59 3.20 -8.88 -15.07
CA ILE A 59 3.11 -8.89 -13.60
C ILE A 59 2.17 -7.79 -13.10
N ALA A 60 2.37 -6.55 -13.54
CA ALA A 60 1.56 -5.40 -13.15
C ALA A 60 0.08 -5.57 -13.55
N SER A 61 -0.18 -6.06 -14.76
CA SER A 61 -1.54 -6.31 -15.24
C SER A 61 -2.19 -7.50 -14.52
N SER A 62 -1.42 -8.51 -14.14
CA SER A 62 -1.91 -9.64 -13.34
C SER A 62 -2.36 -9.16 -11.96
N ALA A 63 -1.62 -8.26 -11.32
CA ALA A 63 -2.01 -7.68 -10.03
C ALA A 63 -3.39 -6.98 -10.11
N ARG A 64 -3.66 -6.27 -11.22
CA ARG A 64 -4.97 -5.63 -11.48
C ARG A 64 -6.11 -6.59 -11.82
N SER A 65 -5.80 -7.78 -12.32
CA SER A 65 -6.82 -8.76 -12.71
C SER A 65 -7.63 -9.29 -11.52
N LYS A 66 -7.14 -9.07 -10.28
CA LYS A 66 -7.72 -9.57 -9.02
C LYS A 66 -7.83 -11.10 -8.97
N GLN A 67 -7.07 -11.80 -9.82
CA GLN A 67 -6.93 -13.25 -9.80
C GLN A 67 -5.75 -13.66 -8.91
N ILE A 68 -5.78 -14.93 -8.50
CA ILE A 68 -4.63 -15.58 -7.86
C ILE A 68 -3.65 -15.99 -8.96
N VAL A 69 -2.47 -15.37 -8.97
CA VAL A 69 -1.43 -15.63 -9.97
C VAL A 69 -0.12 -15.96 -9.26
N ASP A 70 0.30 -17.22 -9.37
CA ASP A 70 1.62 -17.67 -8.93
C ASP A 70 2.58 -17.64 -10.12
N PHE A 71 3.65 -16.86 -10.01
CA PHE A 71 4.66 -16.74 -11.05
C PHE A 71 5.81 -17.75 -10.92
N GLY A 72 5.77 -18.63 -9.92
CA GLY A 72 6.69 -19.77 -9.80
C GLY A 72 8.14 -19.38 -9.58
N GLY A 73 8.40 -18.26 -8.90
CA GLY A 73 9.75 -17.74 -8.65
C GLY A 73 10.31 -16.93 -9.83
N LEU A 74 9.44 -16.28 -10.60
CA LEU A 74 9.85 -15.42 -11.71
C LEU A 74 10.72 -14.29 -11.20
N HIS A 75 11.94 -14.19 -11.74
CA HIS A 75 12.86 -13.09 -11.48
C HIS A 75 12.91 -12.17 -12.70
N VAL A 76 12.64 -10.89 -12.49
CA VAL A 76 12.76 -9.84 -13.50
C VAL A 76 13.79 -8.82 -13.02
N GLU A 77 14.77 -8.54 -13.87
CA GLU A 77 15.84 -7.59 -13.64
C GLU A 77 15.83 -6.50 -14.73
N ASP A 78 16.15 -5.26 -14.36
CA ASP A 78 16.30 -4.12 -15.28
C ASP A 78 15.03 -3.86 -16.12
N ALA A 79 13.88 -3.80 -15.46
CA ALA A 79 12.60 -3.50 -16.09
C ALA A 79 12.00 -2.17 -15.61
N ALA A 80 11.30 -1.49 -16.53
CA ALA A 80 10.47 -0.34 -16.21
C ALA A 80 9.02 -0.81 -15.97
N ILE A 81 8.39 -0.29 -14.91
CA ILE A 81 6.99 -0.51 -14.54
C ILE A 81 6.36 0.84 -14.27
N SER A 82 5.28 1.19 -14.98
CA SER A 82 4.58 2.44 -14.69
C SER A 82 3.83 2.36 -13.36
N GLN A 83 3.05 1.31 -13.15
CA GLN A 83 2.26 1.16 -11.94
C GLN A 83 2.19 -0.32 -11.54
N LEU A 84 2.57 -0.61 -10.30
CA LEU A 84 2.40 -1.91 -9.67
C LEU A 84 1.38 -1.75 -8.53
N ASP A 85 0.11 -1.98 -8.86
CA ASP A 85 -0.97 -1.88 -7.90
C ASP A 85 -1.23 -3.24 -7.25
N LEU A 86 -0.79 -3.39 -6.00
CA LEU A 86 -0.97 -4.62 -5.23
C LEU A 86 -2.20 -4.57 -4.32
N GLU A 87 -3.01 -3.51 -4.37
CA GLU A 87 -4.20 -3.40 -3.52
C GLU A 87 -5.22 -4.49 -3.88
N GLY A 88 -5.42 -5.45 -2.97
CA GLY A 88 -6.27 -6.62 -3.21
C GLY A 88 -5.73 -7.58 -4.26
N ALA A 89 -4.46 -7.45 -4.65
CA ALA A 89 -3.81 -8.35 -5.58
C ALA A 89 -3.41 -9.65 -4.89
N ILE A 90 -3.49 -10.77 -5.62
CA ILE A 90 -3.05 -12.08 -5.15
C ILE A 90 -1.98 -12.59 -6.11
N ILE A 91 -0.88 -11.83 -6.23
CA ILE A 91 0.31 -12.29 -6.94
C ILE A 91 1.31 -12.90 -5.95
N SER A 92 2.02 -13.95 -6.37
CA SER A 92 3.00 -14.62 -5.51
C SER A 92 4.22 -15.11 -6.28
N ASN A 93 5.32 -15.31 -5.55
CA ASN A 93 6.58 -15.85 -6.03
C ASN A 93 7.17 -15.05 -7.21
N VAL A 94 7.37 -13.75 -6.99
CA VAL A 94 7.96 -12.81 -7.95
C VAL A 94 9.12 -12.08 -7.28
N ILE A 95 10.24 -11.96 -8.00
CA ILE A 95 11.38 -11.17 -7.57
C ILE A 95 11.61 -10.08 -8.63
N LEU A 96 11.62 -8.82 -8.21
CA LEU A 96 11.97 -7.66 -9.02
C LEU A 96 13.30 -7.11 -8.52
N THR A 97 14.28 -6.91 -9.39
CA THR A 97 15.61 -6.41 -9.01
C THR A 97 16.07 -5.33 -9.97
N SER A 98 16.63 -4.23 -9.45
CA SER A 98 17.12 -3.13 -10.29
C SER A 98 16.07 -2.61 -11.28
N CYS A 99 14.81 -2.60 -10.86
CA CYS A 99 13.70 -2.10 -11.66
C CYS A 99 13.48 -0.61 -11.40
N THR A 100 12.80 0.07 -12.34
CA THR A 100 12.24 1.40 -12.12
C THR A 100 10.73 1.29 -12.04
N ILE A 101 10.13 1.76 -10.94
CA ILE A 101 8.70 1.70 -10.69
C ILE A 101 8.18 3.12 -10.46
N GLU A 102 7.28 3.64 -11.32
CA GLU A 102 6.78 5.01 -11.13
C GLU A 102 5.81 5.07 -9.93
N GLU A 103 4.88 4.12 -9.81
CA GLU A 103 4.00 4.03 -8.64
C GLU A 103 3.85 2.58 -8.14
N LEU A 104 4.13 2.37 -6.85
CA LEU A 104 3.87 1.14 -6.13
C LEU A 104 2.74 1.37 -5.12
N VAL A 105 1.65 0.63 -5.23
CA VAL A 105 0.57 0.63 -4.23
C VAL A 105 0.72 -0.61 -3.37
N LEU A 106 0.95 -0.43 -2.07
CA LEU A 106 1.14 -1.54 -1.15
C LEU A 106 -0.17 -2.27 -0.86
N PRO A 107 -0.12 -3.61 -0.73
CA PRO A 107 -1.26 -4.39 -0.23
C PRO A 107 -1.45 -4.14 1.27
N ALA A 108 -2.65 -4.45 1.77
CA ALA A 108 -2.90 -4.51 3.22
C ALA A 108 -2.23 -5.75 3.86
N ASP A 109 -2.21 -6.86 3.13
CA ASP A 109 -1.65 -8.13 3.57
C ASP A 109 -0.24 -8.35 3.03
N VAL A 110 0.60 -9.07 3.78
CA VAL A 110 1.95 -9.40 3.33
C VAL A 110 1.89 -10.36 2.13
N PRO A 111 2.46 -10.00 0.96
CA PRO A 111 2.45 -10.85 -0.22
C PRO A 111 3.37 -12.08 -0.03
N ILE A 112 2.99 -13.21 -0.63
CA ILE A 112 3.72 -14.48 -0.51
C ILE A 112 4.81 -14.54 -1.57
N GLY A 113 6.07 -14.62 -1.14
CA GLY A 113 7.21 -14.79 -2.06
C GLY A 113 7.42 -13.63 -3.03
N LEU A 114 6.89 -12.44 -2.73
CA LEU A 114 7.22 -11.22 -3.46
C LEU A 114 8.48 -10.59 -2.84
N ALA A 115 9.42 -10.15 -3.66
CA ALA A 115 10.54 -9.31 -3.25
C ALA A 115 10.81 -8.24 -4.32
N ILE A 116 11.06 -7.00 -3.88
CA ILE A 116 11.53 -5.93 -4.75
C ILE A 116 12.80 -5.37 -4.12
N ASN A 117 13.91 -5.50 -4.83
CA ASN A 117 15.25 -5.19 -4.33
C ASN A 117 15.98 -4.23 -5.25
N ASP A 118 16.86 -3.41 -4.68
CA ASP A 118 17.79 -2.54 -5.42
C ASP A 118 17.11 -1.69 -6.51
N SER A 119 15.84 -1.31 -6.30
CA SER A 119 15.01 -0.67 -7.32
C SER A 119 14.80 0.81 -7.01
N LEU A 120 14.55 1.60 -8.06
CA LEU A 120 14.14 3.00 -7.96
C LEU A 120 12.61 3.05 -8.00
N ILE A 121 11.99 3.64 -6.98
CA ILE A 121 10.55 3.79 -6.88
C ILE A 121 10.21 5.28 -6.74
N THR A 122 9.52 5.85 -7.71
CA THR A 122 9.16 7.29 -7.65
C THR A 122 8.15 7.54 -6.53
N LYS A 123 7.10 6.71 -6.41
CA LYS A 123 6.11 6.86 -5.35
C LYS A 123 5.68 5.52 -4.76
N VAL A 124 5.65 5.44 -3.43
CA VAL A 124 5.03 4.34 -2.69
C VAL A 124 3.78 4.83 -1.96
N SER A 125 2.64 4.26 -2.33
CA SER A 125 1.33 4.51 -1.70
C SER A 125 1.01 3.40 -0.69
N GLY A 126 0.45 3.74 0.46
CA GLY A 126 0.11 2.83 1.55
C GLY A 126 1.03 2.87 2.76
N VAL A 127 2.09 3.68 2.74
CA VAL A 127 3.03 3.98 3.86
C VAL A 127 3.40 5.45 3.84
N SER A 128 3.78 6.03 4.98
CA SER A 128 4.11 7.46 5.07
C SER A 128 5.59 7.79 5.21
N SER A 129 6.43 6.77 5.38
CA SER A 129 7.88 6.93 5.48
C SER A 129 8.62 5.64 5.17
N THR A 130 9.93 5.74 4.93
CA THR A 130 10.83 4.60 4.75
C THR A 130 10.78 3.61 5.92
N ALA A 131 10.55 4.09 7.14
CA ALA A 131 10.46 3.24 8.33
C ALA A 131 9.21 2.34 8.33
N GLY A 132 8.19 2.69 7.54
CA GLY A 132 6.99 1.89 7.34
C GLY A 132 7.09 0.88 6.19
N LEU A 133 8.20 0.87 5.43
CA LEU A 133 8.35 -0.06 4.32
C LEU A 133 8.41 -1.51 4.84
N PRO A 134 7.64 -2.43 4.23
CA PRO A 134 7.68 -3.84 4.60
C PRO A 134 9.01 -4.49 4.17
N SER A 135 9.38 -5.58 4.84
CA SER A 135 10.69 -6.24 4.66
C SER A 135 10.93 -6.86 3.27
N TRP A 136 9.88 -7.05 2.48
CA TRP A 136 10.00 -7.50 1.08
C TRP A 136 10.38 -6.37 0.11
N LEU A 137 10.43 -5.13 0.60
CA LEU A 137 10.99 -3.96 -0.08
C LEU A 137 12.36 -3.62 0.53
N SER A 138 13.41 -4.32 0.12
CA SER A 138 14.78 -4.10 0.62
C SER A 138 15.63 -3.27 -0.34
N ASP A 139 16.50 -2.42 0.22
CA ASP A 139 17.54 -1.69 -0.53
C ASP A 139 17.01 -0.83 -1.69
N ASN A 140 15.76 -0.37 -1.60
CA ASN A 140 15.12 0.46 -2.61
C ASN A 140 15.34 1.96 -2.34
N SER A 141 15.51 2.73 -3.41
CA SER A 141 15.48 4.20 -3.36
C SER A 141 14.05 4.67 -3.65
N VAL A 142 13.41 5.31 -2.67
CA VAL A 142 12.03 5.83 -2.80
C VAL A 142 12.03 7.35 -2.77
N GLU A 143 11.42 8.00 -3.76
CA GLU A 143 11.37 9.47 -3.85
C GLU A 143 10.19 10.06 -3.04
N GLU A 144 9.00 9.47 -3.11
CA GLU A 144 7.77 9.97 -2.48
C GLU A 144 6.99 8.89 -1.71
N PHE A 145 6.40 9.28 -0.56
CA PHE A 145 5.51 8.48 0.29
C PHE A 145 4.19 9.23 0.56
N ASP A 146 3.17 8.53 1.05
CA ASP A 146 1.90 9.15 1.43
C ASP A 146 2.09 10.13 2.60
N SER A 147 1.72 11.38 2.38
CA SER A 147 1.90 12.40 3.40
C SER A 147 0.73 12.45 4.38
N VAL A 148 0.88 11.96 5.61
CA VAL A 148 -0.13 12.14 6.68
C VAL A 148 -0.08 13.51 7.39
N ARG A 149 0.49 14.55 6.75
CA ARG A 149 0.71 15.89 7.34
C ARG A 149 -0.54 16.73 7.53
N THR A 150 -1.62 16.53 6.79
CA THR A 150 -2.87 17.27 6.95
C THR A 150 -4.06 16.33 6.90
N MET A 151 -5.22 16.77 7.40
CA MET A 151 -6.47 16.01 7.31
C MET A 151 -6.82 15.64 5.86
N SER A 152 -6.62 16.58 4.92
CA SER A 152 -6.85 16.32 3.49
C SER A 152 -5.98 15.18 3.01
N ARG A 153 -4.67 15.25 3.27
CA ARG A 153 -3.74 14.22 2.78
C ARG A 153 -3.92 12.86 3.45
N ILE A 154 -4.47 12.81 4.67
CA ILE A 154 -4.87 11.54 5.32
C ILE A 154 -6.04 10.89 4.56
N ARG A 155 -6.98 11.69 4.06
CA ARG A 155 -8.09 11.20 3.21
C ARG A 155 -7.58 10.76 1.84
N ASP A 156 -6.62 11.49 1.29
CA ASP A 156 -6.01 11.19 -0.01
C ASP A 156 -5.18 9.89 0.01
N ALA A 157 -4.79 9.38 1.19
CA ALA A 157 -4.09 8.10 1.37
C ALA A 157 -4.99 6.86 1.15
N GLY A 158 -6.27 7.05 0.82
CA GLY A 158 -7.19 5.96 0.50
C GLY A 158 -7.45 5.01 1.67
N LEU A 159 -7.47 5.53 2.90
CA LEU A 159 -7.73 4.76 4.11
C LEU A 159 -9.24 4.56 4.34
N GLY A 160 -9.62 3.47 4.99
CA GLY A 160 -10.99 3.29 5.47
C GLY A 160 -11.36 4.33 6.52
N SER A 161 -12.65 4.67 6.64
CA SER A 161 -13.11 5.75 7.55
C SER A 161 -12.67 5.56 9.01
N SER A 162 -12.58 4.31 9.48
CA SER A 162 -12.14 3.99 10.84
C SER A 162 -10.62 4.23 11.01
N HIS A 163 -9.81 3.86 10.01
CA HIS A 163 -8.36 4.12 9.98
C HIS A 163 -8.04 5.60 9.83
N GLU A 164 -8.78 6.34 9.00
CA GLU A 164 -8.64 7.80 8.91
C GLU A 164 -8.81 8.46 10.27
N VAL A 165 -9.85 8.07 11.02
CA VAL A 165 -10.08 8.62 12.35
C VAL A 165 -8.95 8.25 13.30
N LEU A 166 -8.49 7.00 13.28
CA LEU A 166 -7.37 6.53 14.11
C LEU A 166 -6.12 7.38 13.88
N VAL A 167 -5.69 7.53 12.61
CA VAL A 167 -4.52 8.34 12.23
C VAL A 167 -4.64 9.77 12.75
N VAL A 168 -5.82 10.37 12.62
CA VAL A 168 -6.07 11.75 13.07
C VAL A 168 -6.02 11.87 14.58
N VAL A 169 -6.64 10.93 15.30
CA VAL A 169 -6.63 10.93 16.77
C VAL A 169 -5.21 10.74 17.28
N LEU A 170 -4.47 9.74 16.79
CA LEU A 170 -3.07 9.51 17.17
C LEU A 170 -2.21 10.74 16.94
N LYS A 171 -2.38 11.40 15.79
CA LYS A 171 -1.65 12.63 15.49
C LYS A 171 -1.99 13.78 16.45
N LYS A 172 -3.28 14.03 16.70
CA LYS A 172 -3.75 15.11 17.57
C LYS A 172 -3.32 14.92 19.02
N THR A 173 -3.22 13.68 19.49
CA THR A 173 -2.88 13.37 20.89
C THR A 173 -1.39 13.18 21.10
N PHE A 174 -0.71 12.38 20.27
CA PHE A 174 0.70 12.03 20.49
C PHE A 174 1.68 13.06 19.93
N PHE A 175 1.40 13.62 18.75
CA PHE A 175 2.41 14.34 17.95
C PHE A 175 2.14 15.84 17.79
N GLN A 176 0.95 16.32 18.18
CA GLN A 176 0.70 17.75 18.29
C GLN A 176 1.04 18.26 19.70
N PRO A 177 1.61 19.47 19.84
CA PRO A 177 1.92 20.05 21.14
C PRO A 177 0.70 20.11 22.06
N GLY A 178 0.89 19.67 23.32
CA GLY A 178 -0.15 19.64 24.35
C GLY A 178 -0.05 18.38 25.24
N THR A 179 -0.55 18.49 26.46
CA THR A 179 -0.59 17.37 27.43
C THR A 179 -1.81 16.47 27.23
N GLY A 180 -2.87 17.00 26.61
CA GLY A 180 -4.09 16.25 26.30
C GLY A 180 -5.03 17.05 25.38
N ARG A 181 -6.13 16.43 24.97
CA ARG A 181 -7.13 17.02 24.09
C ARG A 181 -8.52 16.83 24.67
N LYS A 182 -9.32 17.90 24.67
CA LYS A 182 -10.76 17.82 24.99
C LYS A 182 -11.47 16.97 23.93
N GLU A 183 -12.50 16.25 24.36
CA GLU A 183 -13.31 15.42 23.46
C GLU A 183 -13.82 16.19 22.24
N GLU A 184 -14.39 17.38 22.45
CA GLU A 184 -14.89 18.23 21.37
C GLU A 184 -13.80 18.62 20.37
N ALA A 185 -12.56 18.84 20.83
CA ALA A 185 -11.43 19.18 19.96
C ALA A 185 -10.93 17.98 19.15
N LEU A 186 -11.02 16.76 19.71
CA LEU A 186 -10.71 15.53 18.99
C LEU A 186 -11.74 15.24 17.90
N LEU A 187 -13.02 15.33 18.25
CA LEU A 187 -14.13 15.05 17.35
C LEU A 187 -14.35 16.15 16.29
N ARG A 188 -13.80 17.35 16.51
CA ARG A 188 -13.86 18.45 15.52
C ARG A 188 -13.29 18.00 14.17
N GLY A 189 -14.13 18.10 13.14
CA GLY A 189 -13.87 17.62 11.78
C GLY A 189 -14.51 16.27 11.41
N PHE A 190 -15.12 15.57 12.40
CA PHE A 190 -15.88 14.33 12.22
C PHE A 190 -17.38 14.49 12.54
N GLU A 191 -17.86 15.72 12.61
CA GLU A 191 -19.20 16.08 13.13
C GLU A 191 -20.35 15.54 12.26
N ALA A 192 -20.08 15.15 11.01
CA ALA A 192 -21.04 14.53 10.11
C ALA A 192 -21.38 13.08 10.54
N GLY A 193 -22.49 12.94 11.28
CA GLY A 193 -23.23 11.69 11.50
C GLY A 193 -22.39 10.42 11.67
N ARG A 194 -22.25 9.65 10.58
CA ARG A 194 -21.57 8.34 10.56
C ARG A 194 -20.11 8.41 11.05
N HIS A 195 -19.38 9.47 10.70
CA HIS A 195 -17.99 9.65 11.13
C HIS A 195 -17.87 9.93 12.64
N ASN A 196 -18.86 10.59 13.25
CA ASN A 196 -18.87 10.87 14.69
C ASN A 196 -19.01 9.57 15.49
N LYS A 197 -19.91 8.68 15.06
CA LYS A 197 -20.10 7.37 15.72
C LYS A 197 -18.85 6.51 15.62
N VAL A 198 -18.23 6.45 14.43
CA VAL A 198 -16.95 5.74 14.22
C VAL A 198 -15.86 6.34 15.10
N ALA A 199 -15.74 7.68 15.13
CA ALA A 199 -14.72 8.35 15.92
C ALA A 199 -14.82 8.05 17.42
N ARG A 200 -16.04 8.04 17.97
CA ARG A 200 -16.27 7.66 19.37
C ARG A 200 -15.87 6.22 19.64
N ARG A 201 -16.19 5.28 18.74
CA ARG A 201 -15.78 3.87 18.87
C ARG A 201 -14.25 3.71 18.84
N VAL A 202 -13.57 4.41 17.93
CA VAL A 202 -12.10 4.39 17.83
C VAL A 202 -11.46 4.96 19.10
N ILE A 203 -11.98 6.08 19.61
CA ILE A 203 -11.48 6.66 20.88
C ILE A 203 -11.70 5.68 22.03
N SER A 204 -12.87 5.06 22.14
CA SER A 204 -13.14 4.05 23.17
C SER A 204 -12.19 2.85 23.08
N ALA A 205 -11.88 2.38 21.86
CA ALA A 205 -10.90 1.32 21.66
C ALA A 205 -9.49 1.74 22.11
N LEU A 206 -9.07 2.98 21.79
CA LEU A 206 -7.78 3.52 22.24
C LEU A 206 -7.68 3.66 23.76
N VAL A 207 -8.79 3.97 24.42
CA VAL A 207 -8.84 3.99 25.89
C VAL A 207 -8.76 2.57 26.46
N ALA A 208 -9.48 1.62 25.86
CA ALA A 208 -9.48 0.23 26.28
C ALA A 208 -8.10 -0.44 26.14
N GLU A 209 -7.34 -0.09 25.09
CA GLU A 209 -5.97 -0.57 24.85
C GLU A 209 -4.88 0.32 25.49
N ASP A 210 -5.24 1.24 26.39
CA ASP A 210 -4.30 2.10 27.15
C ASP A 210 -3.43 3.03 26.29
N PHE A 211 -3.83 3.31 25.04
CA PHE A 211 -3.23 4.40 24.25
C PHE A 211 -3.62 5.77 24.81
N LEU A 212 -4.84 5.90 25.32
CA LEU A 212 -5.38 7.14 25.86
C LEU A 212 -5.87 6.95 27.30
N GLY A 213 -5.35 7.76 28.22
CA GLY A 213 -5.97 7.99 29.52
C GLY A 213 -7.11 8.99 29.41
N THR A 214 -8.06 8.94 30.35
CA THR A 214 -9.15 9.91 30.46
C THR A 214 -9.19 10.54 31.84
N PHE A 215 -9.47 11.84 31.90
CA PHE A 215 -9.79 12.51 33.15
C PHE A 215 -10.84 13.60 32.94
N LYS A 216 -11.59 13.92 33.99
CA LYS A 216 -12.61 14.96 33.95
C LYS A 216 -11.96 16.33 34.13
N GLY A 217 -11.91 17.12 33.06
CA GLY A 217 -11.51 18.52 33.11
C GLY A 217 -12.65 19.43 33.57
N LYS A 218 -12.36 20.72 33.69
CA LYS A 218 -13.35 21.75 34.04
C LYS A 218 -14.51 21.87 33.03
N GLU A 219 -14.25 21.51 31.78
CA GLU A 219 -15.17 21.68 30.64
C GLU A 219 -15.40 20.35 29.89
N GLY A 220 -15.40 19.22 30.59
CA GLY A 220 -15.67 17.90 30.01
C GLY A 220 -14.48 16.94 30.02
N ILE A 221 -14.59 15.86 29.25
CA ILE A 221 -13.58 14.77 29.23
C ILE A 221 -12.35 15.23 28.44
N VAL A 222 -11.18 15.02 29.04
CA VAL A 222 -9.88 15.24 28.40
C VAL A 222 -9.17 13.91 28.22
N TYR A 223 -8.66 13.68 27.03
CA TYR A 223 -7.87 12.50 26.66
C TYR A 223 -6.39 12.84 26.67
N THR A 224 -5.60 12.06 27.39
CA THR A 224 -4.14 12.19 27.49
C THR A 224 -3.47 11.00 26.82
N PRO A 225 -2.48 11.19 25.95
CA PRO A 225 -1.73 10.08 25.38
C PRO A 225 -0.90 9.40 26.47
N ASN A 226 -0.94 8.06 26.51
CA ASN A 226 0.05 7.30 27.26
C ASN A 226 1.39 7.38 26.50
N ARG A 227 2.35 8.13 27.06
CA ARG A 227 3.63 8.38 26.37
C ARG A 227 4.45 7.10 26.15
N ALA A 228 4.22 6.04 26.91
CA ALA A 228 4.83 4.73 26.65
C ALA A 228 4.42 4.14 25.29
N MET A 229 3.21 4.45 24.81
CA MET A 229 2.68 3.97 23.53
C MET A 229 3.13 4.83 22.33
N THR A 230 3.95 5.87 22.54
CA THR A 230 4.34 6.81 21.47
C THR A 230 5.07 6.11 20.32
N SER A 231 5.94 5.14 20.62
CA SER A 231 6.67 4.38 19.59
C SER A 231 5.74 3.51 18.75
N ARG A 232 4.78 2.82 19.39
CA ARG A 232 3.74 2.01 18.73
C ARG A 232 2.81 2.88 17.88
N ALA A 233 2.38 4.03 18.42
CA ALA A 233 1.58 5.01 17.68
C ALA A 233 2.32 5.56 16.47
N LYS A 234 3.62 5.87 16.60
CA LYS A 234 4.45 6.34 15.49
C LYS A 234 4.53 5.26 14.40
N ARG A 235 4.76 4.01 14.79
CA ARG A 235 4.84 2.88 13.86
C ARG A 235 3.58 2.73 13.02
N MET A 236 2.39 2.78 13.64
CA MET A 236 1.13 2.75 12.88
C MET A 236 0.98 3.92 11.90
N LEU A 237 1.48 5.11 12.24
CA LEU A 237 1.47 6.27 11.33
C LEU A 237 2.47 6.12 10.19
N ASP A 238 3.60 5.44 10.43
CA ASP A 238 4.62 5.15 9.41
C ASP A 238 4.14 4.04 8.45
N GLU A 239 3.62 2.93 8.98
CA GLU A 239 3.21 1.72 8.25
C GLU A 239 1.85 1.84 7.52
N LEU A 240 0.91 2.63 8.04
CA LEU A 240 -0.44 2.84 7.48
C LEU A 240 -1.11 1.53 6.99
N LYS A 241 -1.35 1.36 5.67
CA LYS A 241 -2.04 0.19 5.12
C LYS A 241 -1.28 -1.11 5.39
N ALA A 242 0.05 -1.04 5.48
CA ALA A 242 0.90 -2.19 5.77
C ALA A 242 0.96 -2.54 7.28
N SER A 243 0.33 -1.75 8.15
CA SER A 243 0.38 -1.93 9.61
C SER A 243 -0.30 -3.21 10.05
N GLN A 244 0.48 -4.09 10.69
CA GLN A 244 0.00 -5.34 11.31
C GLN A 244 -0.28 -5.17 12.82
N ASP A 245 -0.33 -3.92 13.30
CA ASP A 245 -0.61 -3.64 14.71
C ASP A 245 -2.03 -4.11 15.11
N PRO A 246 -2.20 -4.79 16.26
CA PRO A 246 -3.52 -5.26 16.71
C PRO A 246 -4.57 -4.15 16.79
N MET A 247 -4.18 -2.93 17.18
CA MET A 247 -5.07 -1.76 17.25
C MET A 247 -5.51 -1.32 15.86
N TRP A 248 -4.61 -1.40 14.87
CA TRP A 248 -4.91 -1.05 13.48
C TRP A 248 -5.91 -2.04 12.87
N ILE A 249 -5.70 -3.33 13.10
CA ILE A 249 -6.57 -4.41 12.63
C ILE A 249 -7.95 -4.33 13.32
N SER A 250 -7.99 -4.15 14.65
CA SER A 250 -9.23 -4.10 15.42
C SER A 250 -10.13 -2.95 14.96
N VAL A 251 -9.56 -1.78 14.72
CA VAL A 251 -10.28 -0.59 14.22
C VAL A 251 -10.85 -0.79 12.82
N GLY A 252 -10.17 -1.57 11.97
CA GLY A 252 -10.66 -1.89 10.63
C GLY A 252 -11.98 -2.67 10.59
N THR A 253 -12.37 -3.29 11.71
CA THR A 253 -13.62 -4.07 11.83
C THR A 253 -14.80 -3.30 12.43
N LEU A 254 -14.59 -2.04 12.84
CA LEU A 254 -15.60 -1.16 13.46
C LEU A 254 -16.51 -0.45 12.45
#